data_AF-A0A409YY32-F1
#
_entry.id   AF-A0A409YY32-F1
#
_cell.length_a   1.000
_cell.length_b   1.000
_cell.length_c   1.000
_cell.angle_alpha   90.00
_cell.angle_beta   90.00
_cell.angle_gamma   90.00
#
_symmetry.space_group_name_H-M   'P 1'
#
loop_
_entity.id
_entity.type
_entity.pdbx_description
1 polymer ?
#
loop_
_entity_poly.entity_id
_entity_poly.type
_entity_poly.pdbx_seq_one_letter_code
_entity_poly.pdbx_strand_id
1 'polypeptide(L)'
;MDLPRLLRTPLPRSISALRQDLKREAKSRANNIITASPRWDWFKEFETDYGFHNYHKTVEKLDRHKASLLVKIRTKHIPLNDYLYKRKVIQTNVCQQCQRGARESLSHFLFDCTKYDRIRNEMWTKIGNRTDTLEVLLSSQEKTSAMIEYVDKTGRFPRRRNTLQHRDEAT
;
A
#
# COMPACT_ATOMS: atom_id res chain seq x y z
N MET A 1 5.93 -6.84 -61.23
CA MET A 1 4.81 -7.63 -60.67
C MET A 1 3.97 -6.69 -59.84
N ASP A 2 2.82 -6.30 -60.36
CA ASP A 2 1.98 -5.25 -59.79
C ASP A 2 1.00 -5.86 -58.78
N LEU A 3 0.95 -5.34 -57.55
CA LEU A 3 0.14 -5.93 -56.48
C LEU A 3 -1.35 -5.95 -56.89
N PRO A 4 -2.13 -7.01 -56.63
CA PRO A 4 -3.57 -7.03 -56.93
C PRO A 4 -4.31 -5.86 -56.27
N ARG A 5 -5.31 -5.29 -56.97
CA ARG A 5 -6.02 -4.04 -56.59
C ARG A 5 -6.55 -4.05 -55.14
N LEU A 6 -6.97 -5.22 -54.65
CA LEU A 6 -7.49 -5.43 -53.28
C LEU A 6 -6.43 -5.28 -52.17
N LEU A 7 -5.15 -5.45 -52.49
CA LEU A 7 -4.03 -5.37 -51.54
C LEU A 7 -3.30 -4.02 -51.61
N ARG A 8 -3.78 -3.09 -52.45
CA ARG A 8 -3.22 -1.73 -52.58
C ARG A 8 -3.74 -0.78 -51.49
N THR A 9 -4.86 -1.12 -50.86
CA THR A 9 -5.41 -0.40 -49.71
C THR A 9 -4.86 -0.96 -48.41
N PRO A 10 -4.63 -0.14 -47.36
CA PRO A 10 -4.23 -0.65 -46.06
C PRO A 10 -5.27 -1.66 -45.54
N LEU A 11 -4.79 -2.76 -44.99
CA LEU A 11 -5.64 -3.81 -44.45
C LEU A 11 -6.58 -3.25 -43.36
N PRO A 12 -7.83 -3.70 -43.31
CA PRO A 12 -8.75 -3.28 -42.25
C PRO A 12 -8.17 -3.68 -40.90
N ARG A 13 -8.36 -2.79 -39.92
CA ARG A 13 -7.86 -3.00 -38.59
C ARG A 13 -8.53 -4.22 -37.97
N SER A 14 -7.74 -5.19 -37.49
CA SER A 14 -8.30 -6.35 -36.80
C SER A 14 -8.97 -5.93 -35.49
N ILE A 15 -10.00 -6.67 -35.07
CA ILE A 15 -10.70 -6.45 -33.79
C ILE A 15 -9.69 -6.47 -32.63
N SER A 16 -8.72 -7.37 -32.67
CA SER A 16 -7.65 -7.46 -31.68
C SER A 16 -6.79 -6.20 -31.64
N ALA A 17 -6.39 -5.68 -32.81
CA ALA A 17 -5.62 -4.44 -32.90
C ALA A 17 -6.42 -3.23 -32.42
N LEU A 18 -7.74 -3.21 -32.62
CA LEU A 18 -8.63 -2.16 -32.09
C LEU A 18 -8.71 -2.23 -30.56
N ARG A 19 -8.93 -3.42 -29.98
CA ARG A 19 -8.98 -3.62 -28.53
C ARG A 19 -7.69 -3.20 -27.83
N GLN A 20 -6.54 -3.52 -28.41
CA GLN A 20 -5.24 -3.14 -27.86
C GLN A 20 -5.06 -1.62 -27.83
N ASP A 21 -5.50 -0.92 -28.88
CA ASP A 21 -5.44 0.54 -28.93
C ASP A 21 -6.37 1.19 -27.93
N LEU A 22 -7.62 0.74 -27.84
CA LEU A 22 -8.56 1.24 -26.83
C LEU A 22 -8.03 1.03 -25.41
N LYS A 23 -7.39 -0.12 -25.14
CA LYS A 23 -6.75 -0.40 -23.84
C LYS A 23 -5.57 0.55 -23.59
N ARG A 24 -4.74 0.82 -24.60
CA ARG A 24 -3.61 1.76 -24.51
C ARG A 24 -4.10 3.18 -24.21
N GLU A 25 -5.12 3.63 -24.94
CA GLU A 25 -5.73 4.95 -24.77
C GLU A 25 -6.36 5.09 -23.38
N ALA A 26 -7.12 4.09 -22.92
CA ALA A 26 -7.69 4.08 -21.58
C ALA A 26 -6.60 4.14 -20.50
N LYS A 27 -5.50 3.38 -20.64
CA LYS A 27 -4.37 3.43 -19.71
C LYS A 27 -3.71 4.82 -19.69
N SER A 28 -3.50 5.42 -20.85
CA SER A 28 -2.92 6.77 -20.96
C SER A 28 -3.81 7.83 -20.32
N ARG A 29 -5.12 7.82 -20.62
CA ARG A 29 -6.10 8.73 -20.00
C ARG A 29 -6.14 8.59 -18.49
N ALA A 30 -6.24 7.35 -17.98
CA ALA A 30 -6.26 7.09 -16.55
C ALA A 30 -4.98 7.59 -15.85
N ASN A 31 -3.81 7.35 -16.46
CA ASN A 31 -2.55 7.86 -15.95
C ASN A 31 -2.57 9.39 -15.86
N ASN A 32 -2.97 10.09 -16.93
CA ASN A 32 -2.98 11.56 -16.97
C ASN A 32 -3.93 12.17 -15.94
N ILE A 33 -5.14 11.60 -15.77
CA ILE A 33 -6.11 12.08 -14.78
C ILE A 33 -5.54 12.01 -13.37
N ILE A 34 -4.83 10.92 -13.06
CA ILE A 34 -4.38 10.67 -11.69
C ILE A 34 -3.10 11.41 -11.40
N THR A 35 -2.15 11.46 -12.33
CA THR A 35 -0.93 12.26 -12.17
C THR A 35 -1.24 13.75 -12.04
N ALA A 36 -2.32 14.23 -12.65
CA ALA A 36 -2.82 15.60 -12.45
C ALA A 36 -3.55 15.81 -11.10
N SER A 37 -3.90 14.75 -10.37
CA SER A 37 -4.63 14.88 -9.12
C SER A 37 -3.70 15.28 -7.97
N PRO A 38 -4.17 16.09 -6.99
CA PRO A 38 -3.38 16.43 -5.80
C PRO A 38 -2.97 15.23 -4.95
N ARG A 39 -3.64 14.08 -5.14
CA ARG A 39 -3.32 12.83 -4.42
C ARG A 39 -2.06 12.18 -4.97
N TRP A 40 -1.70 12.42 -6.23
CA TRP A 40 -0.51 11.80 -6.83
C TRP A 40 0.79 12.27 -6.20
N ASP A 41 0.83 13.52 -5.71
CA ASP A 41 1.98 14.06 -5.00
C ASP A 41 2.42 13.18 -3.82
N TRP A 42 1.47 12.44 -3.24
CA TRP A 42 1.76 11.49 -2.20
C TRP A 42 2.35 10.18 -2.71
N PHE A 43 1.81 9.64 -3.80
CA PHE A 43 2.17 8.30 -4.29
C PHE A 43 3.42 8.30 -5.18
N LYS A 44 3.75 9.44 -5.81
CA LYS A 44 4.89 9.57 -6.74
C LYS A 44 6.24 9.21 -6.12
N GLU A 45 6.37 9.28 -4.79
CA GLU A 45 7.63 9.01 -4.09
C GLU A 45 7.93 7.51 -3.96
N PHE A 46 6.91 6.65 -4.04
CA PHE A 46 7.08 5.20 -3.87
C PHE A 46 6.46 4.35 -4.99
N GLU A 47 5.87 4.98 -6.01
CA GLU A 47 5.37 4.32 -7.22
C GLU A 47 5.92 4.98 -8.49
N THR A 48 6.25 4.15 -9.48
CA THR A 48 6.79 4.62 -10.76
C THR A 48 5.71 5.09 -11.73
N ASP A 49 4.52 4.48 -11.68
CA ASP A 49 3.35 4.85 -12.49
C ASP A 49 2.03 4.61 -11.72
N TYR A 50 0.91 5.05 -12.27
CA TYR A 50 -0.42 4.78 -11.69
C TYR A 50 -0.80 3.28 -11.71
N GLY A 51 -0.02 2.44 -12.40
CA GLY A 51 -0.24 1.00 -12.41
C GLY A 51 -0.08 0.35 -11.04
N PHE A 52 0.47 1.05 -10.04
CA PHE A 52 0.64 0.57 -8.66
C PHE A 52 1.28 -0.82 -8.61
N HIS A 53 2.23 -1.07 -9.52
CA HIS A 53 2.70 -2.42 -9.81
C HIS A 53 3.39 -3.04 -8.59
N ASN A 54 4.12 -2.23 -7.82
CA ASN A 54 4.75 -2.66 -6.57
C ASN A 54 3.70 -3.06 -5.53
N TYR A 55 2.65 -2.26 -5.38
CA TYR A 55 1.53 -2.57 -4.52
C TYR A 55 0.83 -3.87 -4.93
N HIS A 56 0.46 -4.04 -6.21
CA HIS A 56 -0.24 -5.24 -6.69
C HIS A 56 0.60 -6.50 -6.49
N LYS A 57 1.88 -6.48 -6.89
CA LYS A 57 2.82 -7.58 -6.64
C LYS A 57 2.90 -7.95 -5.16
N THR A 58 2.90 -6.95 -4.28
CA THR A 58 2.96 -7.19 -2.83
C THR A 58 1.66 -7.81 -2.33
N VAL A 59 0.51 -7.21 -2.64
CA VAL A 59 -0.80 -7.64 -2.14
C VAL A 59 -1.20 -9.03 -2.62
N GLU A 60 -0.80 -9.43 -3.83
CA GLU A 60 -1.01 -10.79 -4.34
C GLU A 60 -0.44 -11.88 -3.41
N LYS A 61 0.60 -11.56 -2.63
CA LYS A 61 1.24 -12.47 -1.67
C LYS A 61 0.77 -12.27 -0.22
N LEU A 62 -0.12 -11.32 0.03
CA LEU A 62 -0.60 -10.98 1.38
C LEU A 62 -2.02 -11.47 1.60
N ASP A 63 -2.31 -11.89 2.83
CA ASP A 63 -3.69 -12.11 3.25
C ASP A 63 -4.48 -10.78 3.30
N ARG A 64 -5.81 -10.87 3.37
CA ARG A 64 -6.71 -9.70 3.41
C ARG A 64 -6.39 -8.73 4.55
N HIS A 65 -5.96 -9.22 5.71
CA HIS A 65 -5.65 -8.37 6.86
C HIS A 65 -4.38 -7.55 6.61
N LYS A 66 -3.31 -8.22 6.16
CA LYS A 66 -2.04 -7.60 5.79
C LYS A 66 -2.19 -6.60 4.65
N ALA A 67 -2.98 -6.93 3.62
CA ALA A 67 -3.32 -5.99 2.54
C ALA A 67 -4.05 -4.74 3.08
N SER A 68 -4.99 -4.92 4.01
CA SER A 68 -5.69 -3.80 4.66
C SER A 68 -4.74 -2.90 5.46
N LEU A 69 -3.78 -3.49 6.18
CA LEU A 69 -2.73 -2.73 6.88
C LEU A 69 -1.87 -1.94 5.89
N LEU A 70 -1.47 -2.56 4.77
CA LEU A 70 -0.67 -1.89 3.75
C LEU A 70 -1.37 -0.66 3.16
N VAL A 71 -2.65 -0.77 2.83
CA VAL A 71 -3.44 0.38 2.34
C VAL A 71 -3.49 1.51 3.38
N LYS A 72 -3.70 1.16 4.66
CA LYS A 72 -3.72 2.15 5.75
C LYS A 72 -2.37 2.83 5.95
N ILE A 73 -1.27 2.10 5.85
CA ILE A 73 0.10 2.65 5.94
C ILE A 73 0.37 3.58 4.75
N ARG A 74 0.10 3.09 3.54
CA ARG A 74 0.28 3.85 2.29
C ARG A 74 -0.56 5.11 2.23
N THR A 75 -1.66 5.19 2.98
CA THR A 75 -2.50 6.40 3.06
C THR A 75 -2.28 7.21 4.34
N LYS A 76 -1.29 6.83 5.17
CA LYS A 76 -1.06 7.37 6.53
C LYS A 76 -2.35 7.45 7.38
N HIS A 77 -3.26 6.49 7.17
CA HIS A 77 -4.55 6.32 7.87
C HIS A 77 -4.52 5.16 8.89
N ILE A 78 -3.35 4.63 9.20
CA ILE A 78 -3.21 3.61 10.24
C ILE A 78 -3.60 4.22 11.61
N PRO A 79 -4.38 3.52 12.46
CA PRO A 79 -4.92 4.09 13.69
C PRO A 79 -3.87 4.11 14.82
N LEU A 80 -2.77 4.83 14.60
CA LEU A 80 -1.81 5.23 15.64
C LEU A 80 -2.32 6.48 16.37
N ASN A 81 -1.84 6.73 17.59
CA ASN A 81 -2.38 7.80 18.42
C ASN A 81 -2.28 9.18 17.76
N ASP A 82 -1.24 9.46 16.95
CA ASP A 82 -1.18 10.72 16.22
C ASP A 82 -2.35 10.91 15.24
N TYR A 83 -2.66 9.87 14.46
CA TYR A 83 -3.76 9.91 13.51
C TYR A 83 -5.12 10.02 14.23
N LEU A 84 -5.30 9.24 15.29
CA LEU A 84 -6.55 9.23 16.08
C LEU A 84 -6.78 10.56 16.81
N TYR A 85 -5.73 11.19 17.33
CA TYR A 85 -5.80 12.49 17.98
C TYR A 85 -6.23 13.59 16.99
N LYS A 86 -5.65 13.60 15.77
CA LYS A 86 -6.08 14.53 14.70
C LYS A 86 -7.56 14.35 14.32
N ARG A 87 -8.09 13.13 14.46
CA ARG A 87 -9.50 12.79 14.25
C ARG A 87 -10.38 13.00 15.49
N LYS A 88 -9.83 13.52 16.59
CA LYS A 88 -10.52 13.75 17.87
C LYS A 88 -11.13 12.48 18.49
N VAL A 89 -10.57 11.31 18.17
CA VAL A 89 -11.03 10.01 18.71
C VAL A 89 -10.44 9.74 20.09
N ILE A 90 -9.24 10.26 20.34
CA ILE A 90 -8.53 10.12 21.63
C ILE A 90 -7.98 11.48 22.07
N GLN A 91 -7.72 11.62 23.37
CA GLN A 91 -7.31 12.89 23.98
C GLN A 91 -5.81 13.16 23.90
N THR A 92 -4.98 12.17 23.57
CA THR A 92 -3.51 12.33 23.52
C THR A 92 -2.93 11.67 22.27
N ASN A 93 -1.89 12.28 21.69
CA ASN A 93 -1.14 11.71 20.55
C ASN A 93 0.13 10.97 21.01
N VAL A 94 0.35 10.86 22.32
CA VAL A 94 1.55 10.28 22.93
C VAL A 94 1.54 8.76 22.77
N CYS A 95 2.70 8.20 22.48
CA CYS A 95 2.93 6.77 22.43
C CYS A 95 2.87 6.20 23.85
N GLN A 96 1.80 5.47 24.15
CA GLN A 96 1.62 4.77 25.42
C GLN A 96 2.42 3.45 25.48
N GLN A 97 3.02 3.04 24.35
CA GLN A 97 3.76 1.79 24.23
C GLN A 97 5.22 1.94 24.65
N CYS A 98 5.83 3.09 24.36
CA CYS A 98 7.20 3.40 24.76
C CYS A 98 7.22 4.34 25.97
N GLN A 99 8.22 4.21 26.83
CA GLN A 99 8.39 5.07 28.01
C GLN A 99 9.02 6.44 27.68
N ARG A 100 9.04 6.84 26.41
CA ARG A 100 9.72 8.08 25.95
C ARG A 100 8.82 9.31 25.90
N GLY A 101 7.50 9.15 26.05
CA GLY A 101 6.55 10.27 25.92
C GLY A 101 6.49 10.89 24.51
N ALA A 102 7.06 10.21 23.51
CA ALA A 102 7.08 10.71 22.12
C ALA A 102 5.70 10.61 21.47
N ARG A 103 5.44 11.47 20.48
CA ARG A 103 4.25 11.40 19.62
C ARG A 103 4.22 10.09 18.82
N GLU A 104 3.13 9.31 18.89
CA GLU A 104 2.96 8.04 18.16
C GLU A 104 2.60 8.30 16.68
N SER A 105 3.55 8.86 15.93
CA SER A 105 3.47 8.97 14.48
C SER A 105 3.83 7.63 13.80
N LEU A 106 3.53 7.51 12.50
CA LEU A 106 3.97 6.35 11.72
C LEU A 106 5.50 6.22 11.70
N SER A 107 6.22 7.35 11.62
CA SER A 107 7.69 7.37 11.71
C SER A 107 8.16 6.84 13.06
N HIS A 108 7.59 7.34 14.16
CA HIS A 108 7.93 6.85 15.49
C HIS A 108 7.67 5.35 15.61
N PHE A 109 6.51 4.88 15.17
CA PHE A 109 6.14 3.48 15.22
C PHE A 109 7.16 2.60 14.46
N LEU A 110 7.43 2.93 13.19
CA LEU A 110 8.28 2.13 12.31
C LEU A 110 9.77 2.22 12.66
N PHE A 111 10.27 3.38 13.10
CA PHE A 111 11.71 3.65 13.17
C PHE A 111 12.25 3.86 14.61
N ASP A 112 11.45 4.40 15.54
CA ASP A 112 11.98 4.93 16.82
C ASP A 112 11.41 4.29 18.10
N CYS A 113 10.23 3.66 18.03
CA CYS A 113 9.50 3.16 19.19
C CYS A 113 10.24 2.01 19.87
N THR A 114 10.72 2.25 21.10
CA THR A 114 11.55 1.26 21.83
C THR A 114 10.84 -0.03 22.17
N LYS A 115 9.51 0.03 22.32
CA LYS A 115 8.68 -1.16 22.59
C LYS A 115 8.89 -2.24 21.54
N TYR A 116 9.13 -1.83 20.29
CA TYR A 116 9.21 -2.73 19.15
C TYR A 116 10.63 -2.94 18.64
N ASP A 117 11.66 -2.54 19.38
CA ASP A 117 13.06 -2.61 18.91
C ASP A 117 13.48 -4.03 18.52
N ARG A 118 13.09 -5.04 19.32
CA ARG A 118 13.41 -6.44 19.01
C ARG A 118 12.82 -6.88 17.66
N ILE A 119 11.54 -6.59 17.43
CA ILE A 119 10.83 -6.95 16.19
C ILE A 119 11.35 -6.10 15.02
N ARG A 120 11.68 -4.84 15.26
CA ARG A 120 12.26 -3.94 14.26
C ARG A 120 13.65 -4.42 13.84
N ASN A 121 14.46 -4.91 14.78
CA ASN A 121 15.76 -5.50 14.46
C ASN A 121 15.62 -6.75 13.59
N GLU A 122 14.65 -7.64 13.88
CA GLU A 122 14.34 -8.78 12.99
C GLU A 122 13.98 -8.32 11.56
N MET A 123 13.17 -7.26 11.45
CA MET A 123 12.80 -6.67 10.16
C MET A 123 14.05 -6.14 9.42
N TRP A 124 14.93 -5.41 10.10
CA TRP A 124 16.14 -4.87 9.49
C TRP A 124 17.14 -5.95 9.09
N THR A 125 17.28 -7.02 9.87
CA THR A 125 18.10 -8.17 9.50
C THR A 125 17.58 -8.83 8.22
N LYS A 126 16.25 -8.90 8.03
CA LYS A 126 15.66 -9.41 6.79
C LYS A 126 15.85 -8.49 5.59
N ILE A 127 15.79 -7.18 5.79
CA ILE A 127 15.93 -6.18 4.72
C ILE A 127 17.40 -5.97 4.33
N GLY A 128 18.34 -6.17 5.26
CA GLY A 128 19.79 -6.02 5.04
C GLY A 128 20.29 -4.58 5.02
N ASN A 129 19.41 -3.59 4.81
CA ASN A 129 19.76 -2.17 4.87
C ASN A 129 18.75 -1.38 5.71
N ARG A 130 19.23 -0.55 6.62
CA ARG A 130 18.39 0.30 7.46
C ARG A 130 17.99 1.55 6.70
N THR A 131 16.73 1.94 6.84
CA THR A 131 16.20 3.17 6.25
C THR A 131 15.31 3.85 7.27
N ASP A 132 15.31 5.18 7.25
CA ASP A 132 14.45 6.05 8.07
C ASP A 132 13.22 6.57 7.30
N THR A 133 13.15 6.24 6.02
CA THR A 133 12.20 6.82 5.07
C THR A 133 11.16 5.76 4.68
N LEU A 134 9.87 6.09 4.83
CA LEU A 134 8.75 5.17 4.53
C LEU A 134 8.69 4.84 3.04
N GLU A 135 9.02 5.81 2.21
CA GLU A 135 9.00 5.75 0.76
C GLU A 135 9.96 4.66 0.27
N VAL A 136 11.13 4.52 0.91
CA VAL A 136 12.11 3.47 0.61
C VAL A 136 11.64 2.09 1.05
N LEU A 137 10.85 1.99 2.13
CA LEU A 137 10.22 0.72 2.53
C LEU A 137 9.12 0.30 1.56
N LEU A 138 8.37 1.26 1.01
CA LEU A 138 7.24 1.02 0.11
C LEU A 138 7.64 0.82 -1.36
N SER A 139 8.86 1.18 -1.76
CA SER A 139 9.33 1.10 -3.14
C SER A 139 9.71 -0.30 -3.61
N SER A 140 9.92 -1.25 -2.69
CA SER A 140 10.26 -2.64 -2.98
C SER A 140 9.25 -3.60 -2.37
N GLN A 141 8.87 -4.63 -3.13
CA GLN A 141 7.99 -5.70 -2.67
C GLN A 141 8.56 -6.41 -1.43
N GLU A 142 9.86 -6.70 -1.42
CA GLU A 142 10.53 -7.41 -0.34
C GLU A 142 10.53 -6.57 0.95
N LYS A 143 10.91 -5.29 0.83
CA LYS A 143 10.91 -4.34 1.95
C LYS A 143 9.50 -4.11 2.49
N THR A 144 8.52 -3.94 1.61
CA THR A 144 7.11 -3.78 1.99
C THR A 144 6.59 -5.01 2.72
N SER A 145 6.92 -6.22 2.22
CA SER A 145 6.50 -7.47 2.86
C SER A 145 7.10 -7.62 4.25
N ALA A 146 8.40 -7.32 4.41
CA ALA A 146 9.07 -7.34 5.72
C ALA A 146 8.47 -6.31 6.69
N MET A 147 8.18 -5.09 6.21
CA MET A 147 7.51 -4.06 7.00
C MET A 147 6.12 -4.52 7.46
N ILE A 148 5.33 -5.12 6.59
CA ILE A 148 3.99 -5.62 6.94
C ILE A 148 4.07 -6.78 7.93
N GLU A 149 5.06 -7.66 7.80
CA GLU A 149 5.32 -8.72 8.80
C GLU A 149 5.71 -8.12 10.15
N TYR A 150 6.54 -7.07 10.17
CA TYR A 150 6.83 -6.31 11.39
C TYR A 150 5.55 -5.78 12.03
N VAL A 151 4.68 -5.10 11.26
CA VAL A 151 3.42 -4.55 11.78
C VAL A 151 2.50 -5.64 12.33
N ASP A 152 2.35 -6.78 11.65
CA ASP A 152 1.56 -7.92 12.12
C ASP A 152 2.14 -8.51 13.41
N LYS A 153 3.47 -8.72 13.46
CA LYS A 153 4.20 -9.23 14.64
C LYS A 153 4.12 -8.31 15.85
N THR A 154 3.97 -7.00 15.67
CA THR A 154 3.81 -6.07 16.81
C THR A 154 2.56 -6.37 17.64
N GLY A 155 1.56 -7.06 17.06
CA GLY A 155 0.27 -7.30 17.70
C GLY A 155 -0.57 -6.05 17.96
N ARG A 156 -0.09 -4.86 17.55
CA ARG A 156 -0.75 -3.56 17.78
C ARG A 156 -2.10 -3.48 17.08
N PHE A 157 -2.22 -4.14 15.92
CA PHE A 157 -3.42 -4.15 15.09
C PHE A 157 -3.97 -5.56 15.00
N PRO A 158 -4.86 -5.97 15.93
CA PRO A 158 -5.35 -7.33 15.95
C PRO A 158 -6.13 -7.68 14.69
N ARG A 159 -5.97 -8.93 14.25
CA ARG A 159 -6.81 -9.51 13.20
C ARG A 159 -8.26 -9.50 13.68
N ARG A 160 -9.18 -8.95 12.87
CA ARG A 160 -10.60 -9.07 13.16
C ARG A 160 -10.96 -10.55 13.13
N ARG A 161 -11.30 -11.10 14.29
CA ARG A 161 -11.92 -12.42 14.41
C ARG A 161 -13.35 -12.28 13.89
N ASN A 162 -13.71 -13.02 12.84
CA ASN A 162 -15.11 -13.17 12.45
C ASN A 162 -15.80 -14.06 13.50
N THR A 163 -16.11 -13.52 14.67
CA THR A 163 -17.15 -14.09 15.52
C THR A 163 -18.47 -13.61 14.95
N LEU A 164 -18.97 -14.32 13.93
CA LEU A 164 -20.41 -14.37 13.70
C LEU A 164 -20.98 -15.18 14.86
N GLN A 165 -21.24 -14.52 15.98
CA GLN A 165 -22.10 -15.09 17.01
C GLN A 165 -23.48 -15.20 16.38
N HIS A 166 -23.87 -16.42 15.99
CA HIS A 166 -25.27 -16.76 15.90
C HIS A 166 -25.85 -16.48 17.30
N ARG A 167 -26.61 -15.39 17.39
CA ARG A 167 -27.52 -15.18 18.52
C ARG A 167 -28.66 -16.14 18.27
N ASP A 168 -28.52 -17.37 18.72
CA ASP A 168 -29.69 -18.23 18.87
C ASP A 168 -30.52 -17.63 20.01
N GLU A 169 -31.70 -17.15 19.63
CA GLU A 169 -32.72 -16.59 20.48
C GLU A 169 -33.15 -17.65 21.49
N ALA A 170 -32.78 -17.46 22.77
CA ALA A 170 -33.41 -18.17 23.86
C ALA A 170 -34.74 -17.48 24.17
N THR A 171 -35.83 -18.17 23.81
CA THR A 171 -37.20 -17.92 24.30
C THR A 171 -37.31 -18.33 25.76
#